data_AF-A0A2D6L8N4-F1
#
_entry.id   AF-A0A2D6L8N4-F1
#
_cell.length_a   1.000
_cell.length_b   1.000
_cell.length_c   1.000
_cell.angle_alpha   90.00
_cell.angle_beta   90.00
_cell.angle_gamma   90.00
#
_symmetry.space_group_name_H-M   'P 1'
#
loop_
_entity.id
_entity.type
_entity.pdbx_description
1 polymer ?
#
loop_
_entity_poly.entity_id
_entity_poly.type
_entity_poly.pdbx_seq_one_letter_code
_entity_poly.pdbx_strand_id
1 'polypeptide(L)'
;MQENQFQPHEQPNQDVPQTETQDTVPGQKKVSAQTGPIIGSIVIIIVLVLGGLYFIGEKVNDEGLFEPSMEEIQKAPDEILGTLQEQGASDAVEEIEEDLDATILDNLDAELQNIEVELNF
;
A
#
# COMPACT_ATOMS: atom_id res chain seq x y z
N MET A 1 -16.24 92.25 39.50
CA MET A 1 -15.63 91.47 38.40
C MET A 1 -15.54 90.04 38.90
N GLN A 2 -16.21 89.00 38.43
CA GLN A 2 -17.11 88.69 37.31
C GLN A 2 -18.19 87.74 37.91
N GLU A 3 -19.48 88.06 37.81
CA GLU A 3 -20.47 87.38 36.95
C GLU A 3 -20.50 85.84 37.05
N ASN A 4 -21.37 85.38 37.94
CA ASN A 4 -21.85 84.01 38.07
C ASN A 4 -22.80 83.71 36.90
N GLN A 5 -22.30 83.06 35.85
CA GLN A 5 -23.09 82.65 34.68
C GLN A 5 -23.81 81.31 34.96
N PHE A 6 -25.14 81.36 34.87
CA PHE A 6 -26.00 80.19 34.72
C PHE A 6 -25.80 79.58 33.32
N GLN A 7 -25.67 78.24 33.24
CA GLN A 7 -26.04 77.47 32.05
C GLN A 7 -26.84 76.23 32.47
N PRO A 8 -28.02 75.98 31.87
CA PRO A 8 -28.80 74.77 32.12
C PRO A 8 -28.65 73.70 31.01
N HIS A 9 -28.68 72.44 31.45
CA HIS A 9 -29.12 71.20 30.75
C HIS A 9 -28.12 70.65 29.69
N GLU A 10 -27.92 69.34 29.47
CA GLU A 10 -28.78 68.14 29.55
C GLU A 10 -27.94 66.87 29.87
N GLN A 11 -28.49 65.96 30.69
CA GLN A 11 -28.01 64.58 30.80
C GLN A 11 -28.72 63.68 29.78
N PRO A 12 -28.00 62.75 29.13
CA PRO A 12 -28.50 61.41 28.92
C PRO A 12 -27.74 60.44 29.83
N ASN A 13 -28.52 59.73 30.63
CA ASN A 13 -28.11 58.61 31.45
C ASN A 13 -27.42 57.53 30.59
N GLN A 14 -26.22 57.10 30.96
CA GLN A 14 -25.68 55.78 30.62
C GLN A 14 -24.98 55.17 31.83
N ASP A 15 -25.75 54.39 32.60
CA ASP A 15 -25.28 53.21 33.32
C ASP A 15 -24.58 52.27 32.29
N VAL A 16 -23.40 51.66 32.46
CA VAL A 16 -22.78 50.99 33.61
C VAL A 16 -21.26 50.82 33.37
N PRO A 17 -20.46 50.58 34.42
CA PRO A 17 -19.00 50.48 34.37
C PRO A 17 -18.52 49.03 34.16
N GLN A 18 -17.50 48.83 33.31
CA GLN A 18 -16.66 47.63 33.37
C GLN A 18 -15.19 48.00 33.29
N THR A 19 -14.60 48.09 34.47
CA THR A 19 -13.16 48.02 34.68
C THR A 19 -12.75 46.57 34.52
N GLU A 20 -12.25 46.17 33.35
CA GLU A 20 -11.50 44.92 33.25
C GLU A 20 -10.08 45.19 33.75
N THR A 21 -9.84 44.78 34.99
CA THR A 21 -8.55 44.64 35.63
C THR A 21 -7.66 43.72 34.80
N GLN A 22 -6.61 44.27 34.18
CA GLN A 22 -5.44 43.49 33.76
C GLN A 22 -4.63 43.11 35.01
N ASP A 23 -5.01 42.00 35.63
CA ASP A 23 -4.14 41.29 36.56
C ASP A 23 -3.11 40.50 35.77
N THR A 24 -1.85 40.68 36.17
CA THR A 24 -0.71 39.94 35.67
C THR A 24 -0.36 38.79 36.63
N VAL A 25 0.07 37.67 36.04
CA VAL A 25 0.88 36.54 36.60
C VAL A 25 0.10 35.40 37.30
N PRO A 26 0.53 34.11 37.26
CA PRO A 26 1.37 33.34 36.32
C PRO A 26 0.63 32.09 35.78
N GLY A 27 0.72 31.82 34.48
CA GLY A 27 0.18 30.58 33.91
C GLY A 27 1.04 30.09 32.77
N GLN A 28 2.05 29.28 33.08
CA GLN A 28 2.75 28.49 32.07
C GLN A 28 1.75 27.63 31.30
N LYS A 29 1.30 28.09 30.13
CA LYS A 29 0.77 27.16 29.13
C LYS A 29 1.99 26.60 28.40
N LYS A 30 2.54 25.50 28.92
CA LYS A 30 3.41 24.64 28.10
C LYS A 30 2.58 24.27 26.89
N VAL A 31 2.94 24.83 25.73
CA VAL A 31 2.39 24.39 24.44
C VAL A 31 2.70 22.90 24.39
N SER A 32 1.67 22.09 24.59
CA SER A 32 1.77 20.64 24.58
C SER A 32 2.39 20.25 23.25
N ALA A 33 3.60 19.70 23.30
CA ALA A 33 4.35 19.32 22.12
C ALA A 33 3.44 18.45 21.24
N GLN A 34 3.31 18.85 19.97
CA GLN A 34 2.48 18.20 18.96
C GLN A 34 3.14 16.89 18.49
N THR A 35 3.62 16.10 19.46
CA THR A 35 4.49 14.94 19.24
C THR A 35 3.67 13.72 18.83
N GLY A 36 2.37 13.66 19.15
CA GLY A 36 1.48 12.54 18.80
C GLY A 36 1.42 12.25 17.29
N PRO A 37 1.04 13.23 16.44
CA PRO A 37 1.04 13.03 14.99
C PRO A 37 2.42 12.73 14.41
N ILE A 38 3.47 13.32 14.97
CA ILE A 38 4.86 13.10 14.53
C ILE A 38 5.28 11.65 14.83
N ILE A 39 5.06 11.17 16.05
CA ILE A 39 5.34 9.79 16.45
C ILE A 39 4.51 8.81 15.62
N GLY A 40 3.23 9.09 15.40
CA GLY A 40 2.35 8.27 14.57
C GLY A 40 2.85 8.15 13.12
N SER A 41 3.28 9.27 12.53
CA SER A 41 3.87 9.28 11.18
C SER A 41 5.14 8.44 11.11
N ILE A 42 6.01 8.52 12.11
CA ILE A 42 7.25 7.71 12.17
C ILE A 42 6.91 6.21 12.20
N VAL A 43 5.94 5.80 13.00
CA VAL A 43 5.51 4.39 13.07
C VAL A 43 4.97 3.91 11.73
N ILE A 44 4.12 4.71 11.06
CA ILE A 44 3.58 4.36 9.74
C ILE A 44 4.71 4.23 8.70
N ILE A 45 5.67 5.15 8.69
CA ILE A 45 6.81 5.10 7.78
C ILE A 45 7.63 3.81 8.01
N ILE A 46 7.90 3.46 9.28
CA ILE A 46 8.62 2.22 9.60
C ILE A 46 7.85 0.99 9.09
N VAL A 47 6.54 0.93 9.27
CA VAL A 47 5.70 -0.17 8.77
C VAL A 47 5.70 -0.22 7.24
N LEU A 48 5.66 0.91 6.55
CA LEU A 48 5.73 0.96 5.08
C LEU A 48 7.10 0.55 4.54
N VAL A 49 8.19 0.95 5.19
CA VAL A 49 9.54 0.54 4.82
C VAL A 49 9.71 -0.95 5.05
N LEU A 50 9.29 -1.48 6.21
CA LEU A 50 9.36 -2.91 6.50
C LEU A 50 8.45 -3.72 5.57
N GLY A 51 7.21 -3.26 5.32
CA GLY A 51 6.28 -3.93 4.40
C GLY A 51 6.76 -3.89 2.95
N GLY A 52 7.32 -2.76 2.50
CA GLY A 52 7.92 -2.64 1.18
C GLY A 52 9.15 -3.51 1.00
N LEU A 53 10.06 -3.54 2.00
CA LEU A 53 11.22 -4.42 1.98
C LEU A 53 10.85 -5.89 2.15
N TYR A 54 9.81 -6.23 2.90
CA TYR A 54 9.29 -7.59 3.03
C TYR A 54 8.72 -8.07 1.69
N PHE A 55 7.89 -7.25 1.04
CA PHE A 55 7.29 -7.58 -0.26
C PHE A 55 8.33 -7.70 -1.38
N ILE A 56 9.32 -6.81 -1.41
CA ILE A 56 10.42 -6.88 -2.39
C ILE A 56 11.38 -8.01 -2.04
N GLY A 57 11.69 -8.23 -0.77
CA GLY A 57 12.58 -9.30 -0.32
C GLY A 57 12.03 -10.70 -0.58
N GLU A 58 10.71 -10.89 -0.44
CA GLU A 58 10.03 -12.13 -0.81
C GLU A 58 10.08 -12.33 -2.33
N LYS A 59 9.85 -11.27 -3.12
CA LYS A 59 9.96 -11.31 -4.59
C LYS A 59 11.39 -11.54 -5.12
N VAL A 60 12.43 -11.14 -4.38
CA VAL A 60 13.84 -11.34 -4.76
C VAL A 60 14.38 -12.68 -4.23
N ASN A 61 13.83 -13.23 -3.14
CA ASN A 61 14.08 -14.63 -2.78
C ASN A 61 13.32 -15.60 -3.71
N ASP A 62 12.19 -15.17 -4.26
CA ASP A 62 11.57 -15.74 -5.47
C ASP A 62 12.26 -15.18 -6.75
N GLU A 63 13.60 -15.23 -6.79
CA GLU A 63 14.40 -15.07 -8.02
C GLU A 63 14.16 -16.22 -9.03
N GLY A 64 12.92 -16.67 -9.15
CA GLY A 64 12.32 -17.25 -10.35
C GLY A 64 11.58 -16.22 -11.22
N LEU A 65 11.70 -14.91 -10.95
CA LEU A 65 11.06 -13.84 -11.75
C LEU A 65 12.00 -13.11 -12.72
N PHE A 66 12.90 -13.85 -13.37
CA PHE A 66 13.21 -13.50 -14.75
C PHE A 66 12.17 -14.22 -15.60
N GLU A 67 11.21 -13.47 -16.15
CA GLU A 67 10.50 -14.00 -17.32
C GLU A 67 11.59 -14.32 -18.36
N PRO A 68 11.74 -15.58 -18.78
CA PRO A 68 12.76 -15.97 -19.73
C PRO A 68 12.59 -15.12 -20.99
N SER A 69 13.70 -14.58 -21.50
CA SER A 69 13.64 -13.82 -22.75
C SER A 69 13.11 -14.72 -23.87
N MET A 70 12.49 -14.16 -24.92
CA MET A 70 12.00 -14.95 -26.06
C MET A 70 13.06 -15.87 -26.67
N GLU A 71 14.33 -15.47 -26.64
CA GLU A 71 15.47 -16.29 -27.11
C GLU A 71 15.86 -17.42 -26.16
N GLU A 72 15.47 -17.32 -24.89
CA GLU A 72 15.72 -18.29 -23.83
C GLU A 72 14.59 -19.33 -23.78
N ILE A 73 13.34 -18.91 -23.99
CA ILE A 73 12.18 -19.80 -24.18
C ILE A 73 12.39 -20.68 -25.42
N GLN A 74 12.78 -20.11 -26.55
CA GLN A 74 13.03 -20.88 -27.79
C GLN A 74 14.19 -21.88 -27.69
N LYS A 75 15.10 -21.70 -26.72
CA LYS A 75 16.24 -22.59 -26.49
C LYS A 75 16.02 -23.57 -25.35
N ALA A 76 14.95 -23.40 -24.57
CA ALA A 76 14.61 -24.31 -23.50
C ALA A 76 14.16 -25.65 -24.11
N PRO A 77 14.74 -26.79 -23.67
CA PRO A 77 14.24 -28.10 -24.07
C PRO A 77 12.84 -28.30 -23.51
N ASP A 78 11.90 -28.71 -24.35
CA ASP A 78 10.57 -29.12 -23.92
C ASP A 78 10.66 -30.55 -23.35
N GLU A 79 10.88 -30.62 -22.03
CA GLU A 79 11.06 -31.89 -21.32
C GLU A 79 9.76 -32.70 -21.23
N ILE A 80 8.59 -32.04 -21.31
CA ILE A 80 7.28 -32.69 -21.21
C ILE A 80 6.81 -33.21 -22.57
N LEU A 81 7.19 -32.58 -23.69
CA LEU A 81 6.88 -33.06 -25.04
C LEU A 81 7.29 -34.52 -25.27
N GLY A 82 8.45 -34.94 -24.76
CA GLY A 82 8.90 -36.33 -24.87
C GLY A 82 7.95 -37.30 -24.16
N THR A 83 7.46 -36.93 -22.99
CA THR A 83 6.52 -37.74 -22.20
C THR A 83 5.10 -37.73 -22.77
N LEU A 84 4.65 -36.61 -23.33
CA LEU A 84 3.33 -36.51 -23.98
C LEU A 84 3.29 -37.23 -25.34
N GLN A 85 4.43 -37.35 -26.03
CA GLN A 85 4.55 -38.11 -27.27
C GLN A 85 4.57 -39.63 -27.03
N GLU A 86 4.92 -40.07 -25.82
CA GLU A 86 4.95 -41.47 -25.43
C GLU A 86 3.55 -41.89 -24.98
N GLN A 87 2.73 -42.35 -25.93
CA GLN A 87 1.40 -42.92 -25.68
C GLN A 87 1.32 -44.34 -26.23
N GLY A 88 0.53 -45.19 -25.59
CA GLY A 88 0.25 -46.54 -26.04
C GLY A 88 -0.50 -46.55 -27.38
N ALA A 89 -0.24 -47.57 -28.21
CA ALA A 89 -0.97 -47.80 -29.46
C ALA A 89 -2.15 -48.78 -29.30
N SER A 90 -2.51 -49.08 -28.06
CA SER A 90 -3.44 -50.15 -27.72
C SER A 90 -4.85 -49.63 -27.50
N ASP A 91 -5.83 -50.43 -27.92
CA ASP A 91 -7.25 -50.17 -27.71
C ASP A 91 -7.80 -50.96 -26.50
N ALA A 92 -6.92 -51.62 -25.71
CA ALA A 92 -7.32 -52.32 -24.51
C ALA A 92 -7.65 -51.32 -23.39
N VAL A 93 -8.80 -51.51 -22.72
CA VAL A 93 -9.29 -50.57 -21.70
C VAL A 93 -8.30 -50.41 -20.54
N GLU A 94 -7.68 -51.51 -20.10
CA GLU A 94 -6.69 -51.51 -19.01
C GLU A 94 -5.43 -50.70 -19.36
N GLU A 95 -5.00 -50.75 -20.63
CA GLU A 95 -3.83 -50.02 -21.12
C GLU A 95 -4.14 -48.53 -21.31
N ILE A 96 -5.38 -48.17 -21.69
CA ILE A 96 -5.83 -46.77 -21.75
C ILE A 96 -5.88 -46.15 -20.34
N GLU A 97 -6.33 -46.91 -19.34
CA GLU A 97 -6.33 -46.44 -17.95
C GLU A 97 -4.90 -46.19 -17.44
N GLU A 98 -3.95 -47.07 -17.79
CA GLU A 98 -2.54 -46.90 -17.46
C GLU A 98 -1.92 -45.66 -18.14
N ASP A 99 -2.20 -45.43 -19.43
CA ASP A 99 -1.75 -44.26 -20.17
C ASP A 99 -2.29 -42.95 -19.58
N LEU A 100 -3.57 -42.94 -19.16
CA LEU A 100 -4.20 -41.78 -18.52
C LEU A 100 -3.60 -41.49 -17.13
N ASP A 101 -3.31 -42.53 -16.35
CA ASP A 101 -2.66 -42.39 -15.05
C ASP A 101 -1.19 -41.94 -15.17
N ALA A 102 -0.53 -42.33 -16.26
CA ALA A 102 0.83 -41.89 -16.58
C ALA A 102 0.90 -40.47 -17.17
N THR A 103 -0.23 -39.87 -17.55
CA THR A 103 -0.27 -38.52 -18.12
C THR A 103 0.06 -37.48 -17.05
N ILE A 104 1.18 -36.78 -17.21
CA ILE A 104 1.65 -35.75 -16.27
C ILE A 104 1.01 -34.40 -16.63
N LEU A 105 0.14 -33.88 -15.76
CA LEU A 105 -0.59 -32.61 -15.97
C LEU A 105 -0.16 -31.49 -15.01
N ASP A 106 0.74 -31.78 -14.07
CA ASP A 106 1.05 -30.92 -12.91
C ASP A 106 1.65 -29.55 -13.29
N ASN A 107 2.19 -29.41 -14.50
CA ASN A 107 2.88 -28.20 -14.97
C ASN A 107 2.20 -27.51 -16.16
N LEU A 108 0.99 -27.95 -16.56
CA LEU A 108 0.28 -27.39 -17.72
C LEU A 108 0.02 -25.89 -17.60
N ASP A 109 -0.31 -25.40 -16.40
CA ASP A 109 -0.57 -23.97 -16.18
C ASP A 109 0.67 -23.11 -16.45
N ALA A 110 1.87 -23.64 -16.18
CA ALA A 110 3.14 -22.96 -16.43
C ALA A 110 3.50 -22.98 -17.92
N GLU A 111 3.25 -24.09 -18.62
CA GLU A 111 3.45 -24.19 -20.06
C GLU A 111 2.50 -23.28 -20.85
N LEU A 112 1.22 -23.21 -20.47
CA LEU A 112 0.25 -22.34 -21.14
C LEU A 112 0.63 -20.87 -21.01
N GLN A 113 1.20 -20.45 -19.88
CA GLN A 113 1.74 -19.10 -19.71
C GLN A 113 2.93 -18.84 -20.65
N ASN A 114 3.84 -19.80 -20.80
CA ASN A 114 4.96 -19.67 -21.73
C ASN A 114 4.50 -19.52 -23.19
N ILE A 115 3.47 -20.27 -23.60
CA ILE A 115 2.88 -20.17 -24.95
C ILE A 115 2.18 -18.81 -25.16
N GLU A 116 1.46 -18.30 -24.16
CA GLU A 116 0.81 -16.98 -24.24
C GLU A 116 1.82 -15.85 -24.44
N VAL A 117 2.99 -15.95 -23.78
CA VAL A 117 4.10 -15.01 -23.95
C VAL A 117 4.71 -15.09 -25.36
N GLU A 118 4.79 -16.29 -25.96
CA GLU A 118 5.30 -16.47 -27.32
C GLU A 118 4.38 -15.87 -28.40
N LEU A 119 3.06 -15.97 -28.24
CA LEU A 119 2.07 -15.59 -29.26
C LEU A 119 1.66 -14.10 -29.22
N ASN A 120 2.06 -13.37 -28.19
CA ASN A 120 1.74 -11.95 -28.04
C ASN A 120 2.79 -11.11 -28.80
N PHE A 121 2.55 -10.90 -30.10
CA PHE A 121 3.39 -10.08 -30.99
C PHE A 121 3.28 -8.57 -30.74
#